data_AF-A0A1Q9MYG3-F1
#
_entry.id   AF-A0A1Q9MYG3-F1
#
_cell.length_a   1.000
_cell.length_b   1.000
_cell.length_c   1.000
_cell.angle_alpha   90.00
_cell.angle_beta   90.00
_cell.angle_gamma   90.00
#
_symmetry.space_group_name_H-M   'P 1'
#
loop_
_entity.id
_entity.type
_entity.pdbx_description
1 polymer ?
#
loop_
_entity_poly.entity_id
_entity_poly.type
_entity_poly.pdbx_seq_one_letter_code
_entity_poly.pdbx_strand_id
1 'polypeptide(L)' 'MEVTYHTYGSGQSNVQIPKSIAQAMGWTHGMKIRIEIQVIDGKKGLFLTKVGEYVIKKDE' A
#
# COMPACT_ATOMS: atom_id res chain seq x y z
N MET A 1 -5.36 -14.01 -13.45
CA MET A 1 -5.42 -14.84 -12.23
C MET A 1 -6.43 -14.19 -11.32
N GLU A 2 -7.53 -14.87 -11.03
CA GLU A 2 -8.54 -14.44 -10.06
C GLU A 2 -8.22 -15.12 -8.72
N VAL A 3 -8.26 -14.36 -7.62
CA VAL A 3 -7.94 -14.87 -6.30
C VAL A 3 -9.17 -14.69 -5.41
N THR A 4 -9.61 -15.76 -4.76
CA THR A 4 -10.73 -15.73 -3.82
C THR A 4 -10.31 -15.04 -2.53
N TYR A 5 -11.09 -14.05 -2.10
CA TYR A 5 -10.89 -13.40 -0.81
C TYR A 5 -11.29 -14.34 0.33
N HIS A 6 -10.41 -14.51 1.32
CA HIS A 6 -10.66 -15.27 2.53
C HIS A 6 -10.45 -14.39 3.76
N THR A 7 -11.46 -14.32 4.64
CA THR A 7 -11.32 -13.71 5.97
C THR A 7 -10.84 -14.76 6.96
N TYR A 8 -9.66 -14.56 7.53
CA TYR A 8 -9.20 -15.38 8.67
C TYR A 8 -9.61 -14.67 9.96
N GLY A 9 -10.53 -15.27 10.71
CA GLY A 9 -11.02 -14.72 11.97
C GLY A 9 -9.90 -14.57 12.99
N SER A 10 -9.87 -13.41 13.65
CA SER A 10 -8.96 -13.04 14.75
C SER A 10 -7.46 -13.15 14.45
N GLY A 11 -6.88 -12.07 13.94
CA GLY A 11 -5.43 -11.93 13.77
C GLY A 11 -5.09 -10.66 13.01
N GLN A 12 -3.93 -10.07 13.32
CA GLN A 12 -3.35 -8.95 12.57
C GLN A 12 -3.40 -9.29 11.07
N SER A 13 -4.21 -8.56 10.29
CA SER A 13 -4.36 -8.82 8.85
C SER A 13 -3.16 -8.22 8.12
N ASN A 14 -2.25 -9.09 7.68
CA ASN A 14 -1.07 -8.68 6.94
C ASN A 14 -1.31 -8.83 5.44
N VAL A 15 -1.13 -7.75 4.68
CA VAL A 15 -1.03 -7.82 3.21
C VAL A 15 0.41 -8.20 2.87
N GLN A 16 0.60 -9.36 2.25
CA GLN A 16 1.91 -9.77 1.77
C GLN A 16 2.25 -9.02 0.48
N ILE A 17 3.36 -8.28 0.49
CA ILE A 17 3.85 -7.55 -0.67
C ILE A 17 5.02 -8.34 -1.26
N PRO A 18 4.92 -8.82 -2.52
CA PRO A 18 6.03 -9.50 -3.18
C PRO A 18 7.31 -8.66 -3.15
N LYS A 19 8.45 -9.33 -2.94
CA LYS A 19 9.77 -8.68 -2.85
C LYS A 19 10.09 -7.81 -4.07
N SER A 20 9.71 -8.26 -5.26
CA SER A 20 9.90 -7.52 -6.51
C SER A 20 9.17 -6.18 -6.53
N ILE A 21 7.93 -6.13 -6.01
CA ILE A 21 7.15 -4.89 -5.89
C ILE A 21 7.79 -3.97 -4.86
N ALA A 22 8.15 -4.49 -3.68
CA ALA A 22 8.81 -3.68 -2.65
C ALA A 22 10.13 -3.07 -3.17
N GLN A 23 10.92 -3.82 -3.93
CA GLN A 23 12.16 -3.34 -4.56
C GLN A 23 11.88 -2.25 -5.60
N ALA A 24 10.90 -2.45 -6.48
CA ALA A 24 10.52 -1.46 -7.49
C ALA A 24 10.07 -0.13 -6.85
N MET A 25 9.44 -0.19 -5.68
CA MET A 25 9.00 0.98 -4.91
C MET A 25 10.09 1.58 -4.00
N GLY A 26 11.30 1.00 -3.97
CA GLY A 26 12.39 1.44 -3.10
C GLY A 26 12.06 1.28 -1.61
N TRP A 27 11.22 0.30 -1.26
CA TRP A 27 10.85 -0.01 0.12
C TRP A 27 11.83 -1.00 0.74
N THR A 28 12.21 -0.75 1.98
CA THR A 28 13.04 -1.65 2.78
C THR A 28 12.28 -2.15 4.00
N HIS A 29 12.78 -3.24 4.59
CA HIS A 29 12.19 -3.81 5.79
C HIS A 29 12.12 -2.77 6.92
N GLY A 30 10.98 -2.70 7.62
CA GLY A 30 10.74 -1.76 8.70
C GLY A 30 10.29 -0.35 8.28
N MET A 31 10.20 -0.06 6.98
CA MET A 31 9.64 1.22 6.51
C MET A 31 8.15 1.33 6.86
N LYS A 32 7.74 2.53 7.29
CA LYS A 32 6.33 2.86 7.47
C LYS A 32 5.69 3.13 6.11
N ILE A 33 4.58 2.47 5.85
CA ILE A 33 3.76 2.64 4.64
C ILE A 33 2.37 3.08 5.08
N ARG A 34 1.81 4.10 4.41
CA ARG A 34 0.41 4.49 4.57
C ARG A 34 -0.43 3.68 3.58
N ILE A 35 -1.54 3.15 4.06
CA ILE A 35 -2.51 2.42 3.24
C ILE A 35 -3.82 3.21 3.27
N GLU A 36 -4.34 3.55 2.10
CA GLU A 36 -5.61 4.26 1.93
C GLU A 36 -6.50 3.51 0.96
N ILE A 37 -7.83 3.60 1.15
CA ILE A 37 -8.79 3.13 0.16
C ILE A 37 -9.19 4.32 -0.69
N GLN A 38 -9.01 4.23 -2.01
CA GLN A 38 -9.46 5.26 -2.95
C GLN A 38 -10.31 4.65 -4.07
N VAL A 39 -11.16 5.48 -4.68
CA VAL A 39 -11.99 5.10 -5.82
C VAL A 39 -11.45 5.80 -7.06
N ILE A 40 -11.03 5.03 -8.06
CA ILE A 40 -10.57 5.54 -9.36
C ILE A 40 -11.37 4.83 -10.45
N ASP A 41 -12.00 5.59 -11.34
CA ASP A 41 -12.81 5.08 -12.46
C ASP A 41 -13.87 4.04 -12.02
N GLY A 42 -14.53 4.31 -10.90
CA GLY A 42 -15.54 3.42 -10.32
C GLY A 42 -15.00 2.17 -9.63
N LYS A 43 -13.67 1.96 -9.62
CA LYS A 43 -13.01 0.83 -8.96
C LYS A 43 -12.45 1.26 -7.60
N LYS A 44 -12.66 0.45 -6.57
CA LYS A 44 -12.04 0.64 -5.25
C LYS A 44 -10.68 -0.05 -5.22
N GLY A 45 -9.63 0.69 -4.84
CA GLY A 45 -8.27 0.17 -4.73
C GLY A 45 -7.65 0.48 -3.37
N LEU A 46 -6.70 -0.36 -2.95
CA LEU A 46 -5.77 -0.05 -1.86
C LEU A 46 -4.57 0.68 -2.45
N PHE A 47 -4.31 1.89 -1.96
CA PHE A 47 -3.18 2.71 -2.35
C PHE A 47 -2.15 2.70 -1.23
N LEU A 48 -0.93 2.30 -1.58
CA LEU A 48 0.16 2.16 -0.64
C LEU A 48 1.23 3.21 -0.96
N THR A 49 1.53 4.07 0.02
CA THR A 49 2.48 5.17 -0.16
C THR A 49 3.56 5.11 0.92
N LYS A 50 4.82 5.29 0.52
CA LYS A 50 5.93 5.40 1.48
C LYS A 50 5.68 6.59 2.39
N VAL A 51 5.78 6.38 3.71
CA VAL A 51 5.78 7.50 4.66
C VAL A 51 7.19 8.08 4.70
N GLY A 52 7.38 9.21 4.02
CA GLY A 52 8.58 10.06 4.06
C GLY A 52 8.14 11.51 4.09
N GLU A 53 8.90 12.37 4.76
CA GLU A 53 8.54 13.77 5.05
C GLU A 53 7.99 14.49 3.81
N TYR A 54 6.74 14.95 3.91
CA TYR A 54 6.16 15.83 2.90
C TYR A 54 7.00 17.11 2.85
N VAL A 55 7.85 17.26 1.84
CA VAL A 55 8.16 18.59 1.31
C VAL A 55 6.93 18.98 0.50
N ILE A 56 6.02 19.72 1.15
CA ILE A 56 5.04 20.52 0.42
C ILE A 56 5.88 21.53 -0.35
N LYS A 57 6.12 21.28 -1.64
CA LYS A 57 6.45 22.36 -2.55
C LYS A 57 5.19 23.20 -2.63
N LYS A 58 5.17 24.32 -1.90
CA LYS A 58 4.29 25.42 -2.26
C LYS A 58 4.74 25.84 -3.65
N ASP A 59 3.88 25.66 -4.64
CA ASP A 59 4.04 26.35 -5.92
C ASP A 59 4.13 27.85 -5.63
N GLU A 60 5.18 28.48 -6.19
CA GLU A 60 5.42 29.93 -6.19
C GLU A 60 4.27 30.72 -6.83
#